data_AF-A0A7S7U1G1-F1
#
_entry.id   AF-A0A7S7U1G1-F1
#
_cell.length_a   1.000
_cell.length_b   1.000
_cell.length_c   1.000
_cell.angle_alpha   90.00
_cell.angle_beta   90.00
_cell.angle_gamma   90.00
#
_symmetry.space_group_name_H-M   'P 1'
#
loop_
_entity.id
_entity.type
_entity.pdbx_description
1 polymer ?
#
loop_
_entity_poly.entity_id
_entity_poly.type
_entity_poly.pdbx_seq_one_letter_code
_entity_poly.pdbx_strand_id
1 'polypeptide(L)'
;MSWCNAQLRLELGLSAPIALEARKLGGGPSLCVSLGNQADVQIGEVIDIMAEDESTKVIVAYVEGVRDGRAFLSAVREAVTRKPVVIIKGGRTSAGARSVVSHTASPAGSAEAYSSILRSA
;
A
#
# COMPACT_ATOMS: atom_id res chain seq x y z
N MET A 1 -24.67 -7.20 11.57
CA MET A 1 -24.24 -7.54 10.19
C MET A 1 -22.91 -6.87 9.93
N SER A 2 -21.80 -7.57 10.19
CA SER A 2 -20.44 -7.05 10.12
C SER A 2 -19.86 -7.36 8.74
N TRP A 3 -20.00 -6.44 7.79
CA TRP A 3 -19.41 -6.58 6.46
C TRP A 3 -18.07 -5.85 6.37
N CYS A 4 -17.14 -6.47 5.65
CA CYS A 4 -15.71 -6.21 5.50
C CYS A 4 -15.31 -4.73 5.31
N ASN A 5 -14.55 -4.14 6.24
CA ASN A 5 -13.86 -2.87 6.06
C ASN A 5 -12.50 -3.12 5.39
N ALA A 6 -12.46 -3.08 4.06
CA ALA A 6 -11.22 -3.12 3.28
C ALA A 6 -10.62 -1.70 3.15
N GLN A 7 -9.43 -1.45 3.72
CA GLN A 7 -8.79 -0.13 3.69
C GLN A 7 -7.78 -0.04 2.56
N LEU A 8 -8.08 0.72 1.50
CA LEU A 8 -7.19 0.89 0.33
C LEU A 8 -6.43 2.22 0.34
N ARG A 9 -5.12 2.13 0.15
CA ARG A 9 -4.18 3.26 0.03
C ARG A 9 -3.49 3.24 -1.32
N LEU A 10 -3.59 4.32 -2.11
CA LEU A 10 -2.88 4.52 -3.38
C LEU A 10 -2.32 5.94 -3.52
N GLU A 11 -1.23 6.07 -4.28
CA GLU A 11 -0.66 7.35 -4.69
C GLU A 11 -1.31 7.89 -5.98
N LEU A 12 -1.33 9.23 -6.06
CA LEU A 12 -1.81 10.15 -7.10
C LEU A 12 -2.64 9.54 -8.26
N GLY A 13 -3.96 9.73 -8.17
CA GLY A 13 -4.92 9.52 -9.27
C GLY A 13 -5.90 8.37 -9.06
N LEU A 14 -5.53 7.37 -8.26
CA LEU A 14 -6.36 6.17 -8.02
C LEU A 14 -7.08 6.13 -6.67
N SER A 15 -6.71 6.99 -5.72
CA SER A 15 -7.32 7.02 -4.38
C SER A 15 -8.83 7.29 -4.42
N ALA A 16 -9.27 8.29 -5.20
CA ALA A 16 -10.68 8.63 -5.31
C ALA A 16 -11.51 7.56 -6.05
N PRO A 17 -11.09 7.04 -7.22
CA PRO A 17 -11.80 5.95 -7.89
C PRO A 17 -11.94 4.68 -7.03
N ILE A 18 -10.89 4.29 -6.32
CA ILE A 18 -10.90 3.05 -5.53
C ILE A 18 -11.68 3.22 -4.23
N ALA A 19 -11.58 4.37 -3.56
CA ALA A 19 -12.43 4.66 -2.41
C ALA A 19 -13.92 4.71 -2.79
N LEU A 20 -14.24 5.24 -3.97
CA LEU A 20 -15.60 5.25 -4.50
C LEU A 20 -16.09 3.82 -4.78
N GLU A 21 -15.26 2.97 -5.36
CA GLU A 21 -15.62 1.59 -5.67
C GLU A 21 -15.78 0.75 -4.39
N ALA A 22 -14.89 0.93 -3.40
CA ALA A 22 -15.04 0.31 -2.09
C ALA A 22 -16.35 0.71 -1.40
N ARG A 23 -16.76 1.99 -1.54
CA ARG A 23 -18.07 2.49 -1.06
C ARG A 23 -19.25 1.82 -1.73
N LYS A 24 -19.19 1.55 -3.04
CA LYS A 24 -20.25 0.84 -3.76
C LYS A 24 -20.40 -0.62 -3.32
N LEU A 25 -19.31 -1.24 -2.88
CA LEU A 25 -19.30 -2.61 -2.38
C LEU A 25 -19.79 -2.73 -0.92
N GLY A 26 -20.33 -1.66 -0.33
CA GLY A 26 -20.87 -1.65 1.03
C GLY A 26 -19.82 -1.54 2.13
N GLY A 27 -18.56 -1.31 1.77
CA GLY A 27 -17.48 -0.93 2.68
C GLY A 27 -17.15 0.56 2.59
N GLY A 28 -16.06 1.00 3.21
CA GLY A 28 -15.53 2.35 3.04
C GLY A 28 -14.22 2.50 3.79
N PRO A 29 -13.21 3.20 3.24
CA PRO A 29 -11.93 3.32 3.92
C PRO A 29 -12.09 4.16 5.20
N SER A 30 -11.63 3.64 6.33
CA SER A 30 -11.50 4.41 7.58
C SER A 30 -10.48 5.55 7.40
N LEU A 31 -9.44 5.29 6.61
CA LEU A 31 -8.43 6.26 6.23
C LEU A 31 -7.90 5.97 4.81
N CYS A 32 -7.75 7.03 4.01
CA CYS A 32 -7.09 6.98 2.69
C CYS A 32 -6.00 8.06 2.65
N VAL A 33 -4.76 7.67 2.34
CA VAL A 33 -3.59 8.58 2.39
C VAL A 33 -2.77 8.44 1.10
N SER A 34 -2.45 9.54 0.43
CA SER A 34 -1.50 9.56 -0.71
C SER A 34 -0.16 10.11 -0.23
N LEU A 35 0.95 9.39 -0.46
CA LEU A 35 2.30 9.80 -0.02
C LEU A 35 3.14 10.50 -1.08
N GLY A 36 2.71 10.50 -2.34
CA GLY A 36 3.46 11.15 -3.41
C GLY A 36 4.89 10.61 -3.50
N ASN A 37 5.90 11.48 -3.41
CA ASN A 37 7.29 11.06 -3.55
C ASN A 37 7.91 10.43 -2.29
N GLN A 38 7.17 10.31 -1.19
CA GLN A 38 7.70 9.81 0.08
C GLN A 38 8.98 10.55 0.49
N ALA A 39 9.01 11.88 0.39
CA ALA A 39 10.18 12.67 0.78
C ALA A 39 10.37 12.74 2.31
N ASP A 40 9.26 12.69 3.04
CA ASP A 40 9.20 12.78 4.50
C ASP A 40 8.62 11.45 5.04
N VAL A 41 7.29 11.33 5.04
CA VAL A 41 6.59 10.13 5.51
C VAL A 41 6.69 8.98 4.52
N GLN A 42 7.14 7.83 5.01
CA GLN A 42 7.26 6.58 4.26
C GLN A 42 6.02 5.70 4.39
N ILE A 43 5.85 4.79 3.44
CA ILE A 43 4.72 3.86 3.45
C ILE A 43 4.75 2.87 4.63
N GLY A 44 5.94 2.50 5.11
CA GLY A 44 6.12 1.60 6.26
C GLY A 44 5.54 2.20 7.54
N GLU A 45 5.86 3.45 7.85
CA GLU A 45 5.38 4.16 9.06
C GLU A 45 3.86 4.18 9.14
N VAL A 46 3.18 4.37 8.00
CA VAL A 46 1.72 4.36 7.98
C VAL A 46 1.16 2.94 8.10
N ILE A 47 1.84 1.93 7.56
CA ILE A 47 1.43 0.54 7.77
C ILE A 47 1.46 0.21 9.26
N ASP A 48 2.47 0.67 10.00
CA ASP A 48 2.55 0.49 11.46
C ASP A 48 1.38 1.16 12.18
N ILE A 49 1.11 2.43 11.88
CA ILE A 49 -0.04 3.16 12.47
C ILE A 49 -1.36 2.45 12.16
N MET A 50 -1.54 1.99 10.91
CA MET A 50 -2.75 1.26 10.51
C MET A 50 -2.83 -0.12 11.12
N ALA A 51 -1.72 -0.76 11.47
CA ALA A 51 -1.70 -2.03 12.16
C ALA A 51 -2.20 -1.90 13.60
N GLU A 52 -1.96 -0.76 14.25
CA GLU A 52 -2.42 -0.45 15.61
C GLU A 52 -3.87 0.01 15.69
N ASP A 53 -4.39 0.67 14.65
CA ASP A 53 -5.76 1.16 14.64
C ASP A 53 -6.80 0.02 14.63
N GLU A 54 -7.55 -0.12 15.72
CA GLU A 54 -8.60 -1.14 15.88
C GLU A 54 -9.77 -0.98 14.89
N SER A 55 -9.99 0.23 14.37
CA SER A 55 -11.02 0.50 13.37
C SER A 55 -10.63 0.00 11.98
N THR A 56 -9.31 -0.15 11.73
CA THR A 56 -8.76 -0.72 10.50
C THR A 56 -8.79 -2.25 10.55
N LYS A 57 -9.60 -2.87 9.69
CA LYS A 57 -9.78 -4.34 9.63
C LYS A 57 -8.91 -5.04 8.59
N VAL A 58 -8.58 -4.36 7.49
CA VAL A 58 -7.70 -4.88 6.43
C VAL A 58 -6.87 -3.72 5.92
N ILE A 59 -5.57 -3.92 5.76
CA ILE A 59 -4.68 -2.93 5.14
C ILE A 59 -4.51 -3.31 3.68
N VAL A 60 -4.72 -2.38 2.77
CA VAL A 60 -4.41 -2.54 1.35
C VAL A 60 -3.56 -1.36 0.91
N ALA A 61 -2.42 -1.64 0.32
CA ALA A 61 -1.46 -0.64 -0.10
C ALA A 61 -1.06 -0.85 -1.55
N TYR A 62 -1.17 0.19 -2.36
CA TYR A 62 -0.61 0.23 -3.69
C TYR A 62 0.78 0.83 -3.64
N VAL A 63 1.73 0.09 -4.20
CA VAL A 63 3.16 0.36 -4.02
C VAL A 63 3.83 0.44 -5.38
N GLU A 64 4.26 1.64 -5.75
CA GLU A 64 5.01 1.88 -6.98
C GLU A 64 6.52 1.82 -6.74
N GLY A 65 6.96 2.38 -5.62
CA GLY A 65 8.32 2.30 -5.12
C GLY A 65 8.33 2.35 -3.60
N VAL A 66 9.45 1.93 -3.02
CA VAL A 66 9.73 2.06 -1.59
C VAL A 66 11.17 2.53 -1.47
N ARG A 67 11.38 3.59 -0.70
CA ARG A 67 12.71 4.16 -0.47
C ARG A 67 13.51 3.36 0.55
N ASP A 68 12.90 2.99 1.67
CA ASP A 68 13.47 2.07 2.66
C ASP A 68 12.75 0.71 2.64
N GLY A 69 13.28 -0.20 1.83
CA GLY A 69 12.71 -1.54 1.68
C GLY A 69 12.76 -2.39 2.94
N ARG A 70 13.72 -2.16 3.85
CA ARG A 70 13.83 -2.93 5.09
C ARG A 70 12.77 -2.49 6.10
N ALA A 71 12.63 -1.17 6.28
CA ALA A 71 11.61 -0.61 7.14
C ALA A 71 10.21 -1.03 6.67
N PHE A 72 9.94 -0.92 5.37
CA PHE A 72 8.67 -1.39 4.77
C PHE A 72 8.41 -2.87 5.03
N LEU A 73 9.40 -3.74 4.80
CA LEU A 73 9.23 -5.18 5.03
C LEU A 73 8.99 -5.49 6.52
N SER A 74 9.69 -4.81 7.42
CA SER A 74 9.49 -4.94 8.86
C SER A 74 8.06 -4.57 9.24
N ALA A 75 7.56 -3.43 8.76
CA ALA A 75 6.20 -2.96 9.00
C ALA A 75 5.15 -3.94 8.45
N VAL A 76 5.35 -4.46 7.23
CA VAL A 76 4.45 -5.46 6.65
C VAL A 76 4.43 -6.74 7.48
N ARG A 77 5.60 -7.25 7.90
CA ARG A 77 5.71 -8.47 8.72
C ARG A 77 4.97 -8.32 10.04
N GLU A 78 5.12 -7.18 10.71
CA GLU A 78 4.40 -6.93 11.96
C GLU A 78 2.90 -6.82 11.69
N ALA A 79 2.49 -6.06 10.68
CA ALA A 79 1.09 -5.83 10.35
C ALA A 79 0.33 -7.12 10.00
N VAL A 80 0.94 -8.06 9.26
CA VAL A 80 0.29 -9.33 8.89
C VAL A 80 -0.02 -10.22 10.10
N THR A 81 0.69 -10.07 11.23
CA THR A 81 0.37 -10.80 12.46
C THR A 81 -0.94 -10.33 13.11
N ARG A 82 -1.37 -9.09 12.80
CA ARG A 82 -2.52 -8.43 13.43
C ARG A 82 -3.73 -8.38 12.52
N LYS A 83 -3.53 -8.13 11.22
CA LYS A 83 -4.61 -7.96 10.25
C LYS A 83 -4.18 -8.32 8.83
N PRO A 84 -5.11 -8.72 7.95
CA PRO A 84 -4.79 -9.01 6.56
C PRO A 84 -4.18 -7.79 5.86
N VAL A 85 -3.07 -8.01 5.14
CA VAL A 85 -2.37 -6.99 4.34
C VAL A 85 -2.39 -7.40 2.87
N VAL A 86 -2.85 -6.50 2.00
CA VAL A 86 -2.87 -6.69 0.54
C VAL A 86 -1.97 -5.65 -0.09
N ILE A 87 -0.94 -6.09 -0.81
CA ILE A 87 -0.04 -5.20 -1.54
C ILE A 87 -0.33 -5.28 -3.04
N ILE A 88 -0.67 -4.14 -3.63
CA ILE A 88 -0.88 -4.00 -5.07
C ILE A 88 0.35 -3.32 -5.67
N LYS A 89 1.22 -4.09 -6.32
CA LYS A 89 2.44 -3.53 -6.95
C LYS A 89 2.09 -2.80 -8.25
N GLY A 90 2.32 -1.49 -8.30
CA GLY A 90 2.30 -0.68 -9.53
C GLY A 90 3.58 -0.84 -10.35
N GLY A 91 3.58 -0.43 -11.63
CA GLY A 91 4.80 -0.44 -12.45
C GLY A 91 5.42 -1.82 -12.73
N ARG A 92 4.60 -2.89 -12.79
CA ARG A 92 5.08 -4.28 -13.03
C ARG A 92 5.68 -4.51 -14.42
N THR A 93 5.42 -3.63 -15.37
CA THR A 93 5.98 -3.71 -16.73
C THR A 93 7.16 -2.75 -16.85
N SER A 94 8.07 -2.98 -17.80
CA SER A 94 9.21 -2.07 -18.03
C SER A 94 8.75 -0.64 -18.37
N ALA A 95 7.64 -0.49 -19.11
CA ALA A 95 7.01 0.80 -19.38
C ALA A 95 6.42 1.43 -18.11
N GLY A 96 5.72 0.64 -17.29
CA GLY A 96 5.17 1.09 -16.02
C GLY A 96 6.25 1.51 -15.02
N ALA A 97 7.32 0.75 -14.89
CA ALA A 97 8.45 1.06 -14.02
C ALA A 97 9.13 2.39 -14.40
N ARG A 98 9.31 2.66 -15.70
CA ARG A 98 9.82 3.96 -16.17
C ARG A 98 8.90 5.12 -15.81
N SER A 99 7.58 4.93 -15.94
CA SER A 99 6.57 5.93 -15.56
C SER A 99 6.55 6.19 -14.05
N VAL A 100 6.74 5.14 -13.24
CA VAL A 100 6.84 5.28 -11.79
C VAL A 100 8.05 6.13 -11.42
N VAL A 101 9.21 5.83 -11.98
CA VAL A 101 10.45 6.58 -11.70
C VAL A 101 10.30 8.06 -12.10
N SER A 102 9.63 8.36 -13.21
CA SER A 102 9.48 9.75 -13.68
C SER A 102 8.55 10.60 -12.81
N HIS A 103 7.55 10.01 -12.13
CA HIS A 103 6.55 10.76 -11.36
C HIS A 103 6.68 10.64 -9.84
N THR A 104 7.27 9.56 -9.31
CA THR A 104 7.44 9.36 -7.87
C THR A 104 8.85 9.67 -7.36
N ALA A 105 9.82 9.85 -8.27
CA ALA A 105 11.25 9.95 -7.96
C ALA A 105 11.79 8.82 -7.07
N SER A 106 11.07 7.69 -6.99
CA SER A 106 11.40 6.53 -6.17
C SER A 106 11.85 5.36 -7.05
N PRO A 107 12.82 4.53 -6.59
CA PRO A 107 13.20 3.33 -7.33
C PRO A 107 12.00 2.39 -7.48
N ALA A 108 11.62 2.11 -8.73
CA ALA A 108 10.67 1.07 -9.08
C ALA A 108 11.34 -0.30 -8.90
N GLY A 109 11.46 -0.79 -7.65
CA GLY A 109 12.05 -2.10 -7.36
C GLY A 109 11.36 -3.23 -8.15
N SER A 110 12.11 -4.31 -8.43
CA SER A 110 11.65 -5.47 -9.22
C SER A 110 10.35 -6.07 -8.66
N ALA A 111 9.36 -6.30 -9.52
CA ALA A 111 8.10 -6.92 -9.13
C ALA A 111 8.29 -8.36 -8.62
N GLU A 112 9.28 -9.08 -9.15
CA GLU A 112 9.70 -10.42 -8.72
C GLU A 112 10.29 -10.38 -7.31
N ALA A 113 11.18 -9.42 -7.03
CA ALA A 113 11.74 -9.22 -5.70
C ALA A 113 10.64 -8.92 -4.66
N TYR A 114 9.70 -8.03 -4.99
CA TYR A 114 8.53 -7.79 -4.15
C TYR A 114 7.71 -9.06 -3.93
N SER A 115 7.43 -9.82 -4.99
CA SER A 115 6.61 -11.03 -4.90
C SER A 115 7.26 -12.15 -4.08
N SER A 116 8.59 -12.27 -4.15
CA SER A 116 9.34 -13.26 -3.38
C SER A 116 9.39 -12.87 -1.90
N ILE A 117 9.76 -11.61 -1.62
CA ILE A 117 9.95 -11.11 -0.26
C ILE A 117 8.61 -11.07 0.49
N LEU A 118 7.53 -10.57 -0.12
CA LEU A 118 6.23 -10.45 0.52
C LEU A 118 5.53 -11.79 0.77
N ARG A 119 5.84 -12.84 0.01
CA ARG A 119 5.34 -14.21 0.31
C ARG A 119 6.07 -14.87 1.46
N SER A 120 7.27 -14.40 1.77
CA SER A 120 8.08 -14.86 2.90
C SER A 120 7.90 -14.01 4.16
N ALA A 121 6.99 -13.03 4.10
CA ALA A 121 6.64 -12.16 5.21
C ALA A 121 5.60 -12.83 6.11
#